data_AF-A0A7M2XIY5-F1
#
_entry.id   AF-A0A7M2XIY5-F1
#
_cell.length_a   1.000
_cell.length_b   1.000
_cell.length_c   1.000
_cell.angle_alpha   90.00
_cell.angle_beta   90.00
_cell.angle_gamma   90.00
#
_symmetry.space_group_name_H-M   'P 1'
#
loop_
_entity.id
_entity.type
_entity.pdbx_description
1 polymer ?
#
loop_
_entity_poly.entity_id
_entity_poly.type
_entity_poly.pdbx_seq_one_letter_code
_entity_poly.pdbx_strand_id
1 'polypeptide(L)'
;MAPTSGCRRRPTSTLHRSVRAALVTLASVLFVLVGAGLSSAQDPPDPPSPPANTAPAAPDEESVEGVTVRGTLNNAGERLDGVVVRATTESGEVVTETESADGGRWELTVPPGTYVFEVDTESLPDDVTVQTSVTRDVAPGRANTVIFSFGEARSGSTVAWGETLVRTIVDGLRFGLVIAIAGVGLSLIFGTTGLTNFAHGELVTLGAVAAWIFNVTLGVQLIPATILAVIVGVIIGLLNNALIWAPLRRRHTSLIAQLVVSIGLAISLRYLILAFYSDRTQPFDDYQAQQQLVWGPIAITPVNLACIVISLVVLVGVALLLQRTRIGKAMRAVADNRDLAASSGIDVEHVIRFVWGLGGGLAALGGVLFGLSELGGRVQWEMGFKLLLLMFAGIILGGLGTAYGALVGCVVVGLLVQLSTLVINPDLKYIGGLLVLIVILVIRPQGILGSRTRIG
;
A
#
# COMPACT_ATOMS: atom_id res chain seq x y z
N MET A 1 -56.33 -23.65 39.55
CA MET A 1 -56.00 -24.76 38.62
C MET A 1 -55.29 -24.15 37.42
N ALA A 2 -54.01 -24.47 37.23
CA ALA A 2 -53.24 -24.05 36.05
C ALA A 2 -53.77 -24.77 34.79
N PRO A 3 -53.41 -24.27 33.59
CA PRO A 3 -52.38 -25.00 32.86
C PRO A 3 -51.29 -24.11 32.25
N THR A 4 -50.10 -24.69 32.25
CA THR A 4 -48.86 -24.28 31.60
C THR A 4 -48.83 -24.73 30.14
N SER A 5 -48.29 -23.91 29.23
CA SER A 5 -47.65 -24.29 27.95
C SER A 5 -47.48 -23.02 27.08
N GLY A 6 -46.39 -22.74 26.39
CA GLY A 6 -45.07 -23.34 26.30
C GLY A 6 -44.17 -22.32 25.57
N CYS A 7 -43.07 -21.92 26.21
CA CYS A 7 -42.10 -20.99 25.63
C CYS A 7 -41.34 -21.71 24.51
N ARG A 8 -41.67 -21.43 23.25
CA ARG A 8 -40.91 -21.89 22.08
C ARG A 8 -39.55 -21.21 22.07
N ARG A 9 -38.53 -21.90 22.59
CA ARG A 9 -37.12 -21.58 22.33
C ARG A 9 -36.87 -21.68 20.83
N ARG A 10 -36.62 -20.54 20.16
CA ARG A 10 -36.10 -20.51 18.78
C ARG A 10 -34.70 -21.14 18.76
N PRO A 11 -34.36 -21.99 17.78
CA PRO A 11 -33.08 -22.67 17.75
C PRO A 11 -31.96 -21.67 17.39
N THR A 12 -31.07 -21.41 18.35
CA THR A 12 -29.84 -20.61 18.18
C THR A 12 -28.73 -21.37 17.42
N SER A 13 -28.98 -22.61 16.99
CA SER A 13 -27.97 -23.52 16.42
C SER A 13 -27.66 -23.28 14.93
N THR A 14 -28.56 -22.65 14.17
CA THR A 14 -28.33 -22.36 12.74
C THR A 14 -27.35 -21.21 12.53
N LEU A 15 -27.30 -20.27 13.49
CA LEU A 15 -26.42 -19.12 13.44
C LEU A 15 -24.93 -19.50 13.51
N HIS A 16 -24.59 -20.36 14.48
CA HIS A 16 -23.22 -20.86 14.64
C HIS A 16 -22.76 -21.67 13.43
N ARG A 17 -23.67 -22.40 12.76
CA ARG A 17 -23.35 -23.15 11.54
C ARG A 17 -23.09 -22.22 10.36
N SER A 18 -23.89 -21.17 10.18
CA SER A 18 -23.69 -20.19 9.10
C SER A 18 -22.41 -19.35 9.26
N VAL A 19 -22.07 -18.94 10.48
CA VAL A 19 -20.85 -18.16 10.76
C VAL A 19 -19.60 -19.04 10.65
N ARG A 20 -19.65 -20.29 11.16
CA ARG A 20 -18.56 -21.26 10.94
C ARG A 20 -18.40 -21.60 9.47
N ALA A 21 -19.47 -21.80 8.72
CA ALA A 21 -19.40 -22.06 7.29
C ALA A 21 -18.81 -20.87 6.50
N ALA A 22 -19.11 -19.63 6.92
CA ALA A 22 -18.56 -18.42 6.31
C ALA A 22 -17.05 -18.25 6.58
N LEU A 23 -16.62 -18.46 7.83
CA LEU A 23 -15.19 -18.48 8.17
C LEU A 23 -14.46 -19.61 7.43
N VAL A 24 -15.08 -20.79 7.35
CA VAL A 24 -14.52 -21.93 6.61
C VAL A 24 -14.44 -21.64 5.13
N THR A 25 -15.45 -21.05 4.48
CA THR A 25 -15.40 -20.74 3.04
C THR A 25 -14.44 -19.61 2.71
N LEU A 26 -14.38 -18.55 3.52
CA LEU A 26 -13.38 -17.49 3.35
C LEU A 26 -11.96 -18.05 3.55
N ALA A 27 -11.76 -18.86 4.58
CA ALA A 27 -10.51 -19.57 4.81
C ALA A 27 -10.23 -20.59 3.71
N SER A 28 -11.23 -21.23 3.11
CA SER A 28 -11.06 -22.20 2.01
C SER A 28 -10.69 -21.51 0.71
N VAL A 29 -11.30 -20.36 0.39
CA VAL A 29 -10.91 -19.57 -0.79
C VAL A 29 -9.49 -19.04 -0.61
N LEU A 30 -9.16 -18.54 0.58
CA LEU A 30 -7.81 -18.11 0.90
C LEU A 30 -6.82 -19.29 0.90
N PHE A 31 -7.21 -20.46 1.40
CA PHE A 31 -6.42 -21.70 1.40
C PHE A 31 -6.29 -22.32 0.02
N VAL A 32 -7.25 -22.16 -0.89
CA VAL A 32 -7.13 -22.60 -2.29
C VAL A 32 -6.20 -21.66 -3.06
N LEU A 33 -6.29 -20.34 -2.80
CA LEU A 33 -5.37 -19.36 -3.37
C LEU A 33 -3.94 -19.59 -2.86
N VAL A 34 -3.75 -19.86 -1.58
CA VAL A 34 -2.42 -20.03 -0.97
C VAL A 34 -1.88 -21.46 -1.05
N GLY A 35 -2.75 -22.47 -0.95
CA GLY A 35 -2.39 -23.89 -1.01
C GLY A 35 -1.92 -24.35 -2.38
N ALA A 36 -2.31 -23.65 -3.45
CA ALA A 36 -1.71 -23.83 -4.77
C ALA A 36 -0.22 -23.40 -4.83
N GLY A 37 0.30 -22.73 -3.80
CA GLY A 37 1.68 -22.27 -3.70
C GLY A 37 2.61 -23.03 -2.77
N LEU A 38 2.12 -24.06 -2.09
CA LEU A 38 2.94 -24.87 -1.19
C LEU A 38 3.58 -26.08 -1.89
N SER A 39 3.38 -26.28 -3.19
CA SER A 39 3.92 -27.43 -3.93
C SER A 39 5.35 -27.24 -4.47
N SER A 40 6.05 -26.15 -4.13
CA SER A 40 7.44 -25.94 -4.56
C SER A 40 8.32 -25.25 -3.51
N ALA A 41 8.21 -25.63 -2.23
CA ALA A 41 9.29 -25.34 -1.28
C ALA A 41 10.42 -26.35 -1.52
N GLN A 42 11.44 -25.96 -2.30
CA GLN A 42 12.75 -26.61 -2.23
C GLN A 42 13.37 -26.30 -0.87
N ASP A 43 13.79 -27.34 -0.14
CA ASP A 43 14.61 -27.16 1.06
C ASP A 43 15.85 -26.32 0.71
N PRO A 44 16.20 -25.31 1.53
CA PRO A 44 17.41 -24.54 1.32
C PRO A 44 18.62 -25.49 1.40
N PRO A 45 19.63 -25.37 0.52
CA PRO A 45 20.84 -26.18 0.65
C PRO A 45 21.53 -25.86 1.98
N ASP A 46 21.99 -26.91 2.67
CA ASP A 46 22.71 -26.78 3.94
C ASP A 46 23.89 -25.81 3.79
N PRO A 47 24.08 -24.89 4.75
CA PRO A 47 25.21 -23.97 4.71
C PRO A 47 26.52 -24.76 4.84
N PRO A 48 27.59 -24.37 4.12
CA PRO A 48 28.88 -25.02 4.26
C PRO A 48 29.40 -24.84 5.70
N SER A 49 29.97 -25.91 6.25
CA SER A 49 30.57 -25.94 7.58
C SER A 49 31.61 -24.82 7.74
N PRO A 50 31.58 -24.04 8.83
CA PRO A 50 32.59 -23.02 9.08
C PRO A 50 33.97 -23.67 9.30
N PRO A 51 35.07 -23.04 8.85
CA PRO A 51 36.41 -23.50 9.19
C PRO A 51 36.61 -23.40 10.71
N ALA A 52 37.27 -24.39 11.28
CA ALA A 52 37.59 -24.45 12.70
C ALA A 52 38.44 -23.23 13.08
N ASN A 53 37.85 -22.31 13.84
CA ASN A 53 38.59 -21.24 14.49
C ASN A 53 38.33 -21.30 16.00
N THR A 54 39.43 -21.18 16.71
CA THR A 54 39.67 -21.37 18.13
C THR A 54 38.64 -20.65 19.01
N ALA A 55 38.22 -21.31 20.09
CA ALA A 55 37.29 -20.76 21.09
C ALA A 55 37.79 -19.42 21.67
N PRO A 56 36.91 -18.42 21.91
CA PRO A 56 37.29 -17.26 22.67
C PRO A 56 37.34 -17.59 24.17
N ALA A 57 38.40 -17.13 24.82
CA ALA A 57 38.58 -17.15 26.27
C ALA A 57 37.57 -16.23 26.98
N ALA A 58 37.38 -16.46 28.27
CA ALA A 58 36.52 -15.70 29.17
C ALA A 58 36.91 -14.20 29.27
N PRO A 59 36.00 -13.31 29.72
CA PRO A 59 36.12 -11.88 29.50
C PRO A 59 37.02 -11.20 30.54
N ASP A 60 38.05 -10.52 30.06
CA ASP A 60 38.83 -9.57 30.83
C ASP A 60 38.39 -8.13 30.48
N GLU A 61 38.03 -7.41 31.54
CA GLU A 61 38.00 -5.94 31.77
C GLU A 61 37.91 -4.97 30.58
N GLU A 62 36.80 -4.20 30.56
CA GLU A 62 36.58 -2.89 29.91
C GLU A 62 37.53 -2.50 28.76
N SER A 63 37.23 -3.01 27.56
CA SER A 63 37.59 -2.33 26.31
C SER A 63 36.30 -1.90 25.61
N VAL A 64 36.16 -0.61 25.33
CA VAL A 64 35.09 -0.11 24.46
C VAL A 64 35.28 -0.78 23.10
N GLU A 65 34.49 -1.81 22.81
CA GLU A 65 34.62 -2.62 21.61
C GLU A 65 34.44 -1.72 20.39
N GLY A 66 35.54 -1.45 19.69
CA GLY A 66 35.55 -0.61 18.51
C GLY A 66 34.66 -1.21 17.43
N VAL A 67 33.84 -0.39 16.78
CA VAL A 67 32.93 -0.83 15.74
C VAL A 67 33.59 -0.65 14.38
N THR A 68 33.70 -1.74 13.63
CA THR A 68 34.26 -1.74 12.29
C THR A 68 33.31 -1.07 11.29
N VAL A 69 33.83 -0.08 10.57
CA VAL A 69 33.23 0.54 9.39
C VAL A 69 34.06 0.15 8.17
N ARG A 70 33.39 -0.24 7.08
CA ARG A 70 34.06 -0.72 5.87
C ARG A 70 33.44 -0.14 4.61
N GLY A 71 34.22 -0.07 3.55
CA GLY A 71 33.73 0.38 2.26
C GLY A 71 34.57 -0.12 1.10
N THR A 72 34.20 0.30 -0.09
CA THR A 72 34.99 0.05 -1.29
C THR A 72 34.97 1.29 -2.16
N LEU A 73 36.15 1.76 -2.56
CA LEU A 73 36.35 2.89 -3.45
C LEU A 73 36.33 2.39 -4.89
N ASN A 74 35.30 2.82 -5.62
CA ASN A 74 35.07 2.39 -6.98
C ASN A 74 34.61 3.58 -7.80
N ASN A 75 35.41 3.96 -8.80
CA ASN A 75 35.09 5.00 -9.76
C ASN A 75 34.68 4.36 -11.08
N ALA A 76 33.38 4.27 -11.34
CA ALA A 76 32.83 3.77 -12.61
C ALA A 76 33.36 2.40 -13.11
N GLY A 77 33.80 1.53 -12.19
CA GLY A 77 34.35 0.20 -12.50
C GLY A 77 35.85 0.07 -12.17
N GLU A 78 36.55 1.20 -12.03
CA GLU A 78 37.96 1.25 -11.61
C GLU A 78 38.07 1.27 -10.08
N ARG A 79 38.90 0.39 -9.52
CA ARG A 79 39.15 0.34 -8.08
C ARG A 79 40.29 1.27 -7.73
N LEU A 80 40.06 2.12 -6.74
CA LEU A 80 41.03 3.11 -6.30
C LEU A 80 41.80 2.53 -5.11
N ASP A 81 43.06 2.20 -5.34
CA ASP A 81 43.99 1.67 -4.34
C ASP A 81 44.87 2.81 -3.83
N GLY A 82 45.38 2.71 -2.59
CA GLY A 82 46.25 3.72 -1.98
C GLY A 82 45.59 5.04 -1.57
N VAL A 83 44.27 5.10 -1.53
CA VAL A 83 43.49 6.30 -1.17
C VAL A 83 43.21 6.33 0.32
N VAL A 84 43.46 7.47 0.96
CA VAL A 84 43.29 7.68 2.39
C VAL A 84 41.85 8.07 2.71
N VAL A 85 41.24 7.36 3.67
CA VAL A 85 39.89 7.60 4.21
C VAL A 85 40.02 7.98 5.68
N ARG A 86 39.46 9.14 6.06
CA ARG A 86 39.46 9.66 7.42
C ARG A 86 38.07 9.61 8.03
N ALA A 87 37.99 9.33 9.32
CA ALA A 87 36.79 9.54 10.13
C ALA A 87 37.00 10.75 11.03
N THR A 88 36.19 11.79 10.86
CA THR A 88 36.20 13.02 11.66
C THR A 88 34.96 13.11 12.55
N THR A 89 35.09 13.75 13.70
CA THR A 89 33.94 14.14 14.53
C THR A 89 33.20 15.32 13.91
N GLU A 90 31.99 15.62 14.39
CA GLU A 90 31.22 16.79 13.95
C GLU A 90 31.95 18.14 14.19
N SER A 91 32.89 18.17 15.15
CA SER A 91 33.78 19.30 15.41
C SER A 91 34.99 19.39 14.47
N GLY A 92 35.14 18.44 13.52
CA GLY A 92 36.23 18.39 12.55
C GLY A 92 37.53 17.77 13.06
N GLU A 93 37.52 17.14 14.23
CA GLU A 93 38.69 16.44 14.76
C GLU A 93 38.81 15.05 14.11
N VAL A 94 39.98 14.73 13.54
CA VAL A 94 40.26 13.41 12.95
C VAL A 94 40.42 12.38 14.05
N VAL A 95 39.54 11.38 14.06
CA VAL A 95 39.55 10.30 15.05
C VAL A 95 40.51 9.20 14.65
N THR A 96 40.48 8.82 13.37
CA THR A 96 41.35 7.80 12.79
C THR A 96 41.30 7.87 11.26
N GLU A 97 42.30 7.28 10.61
CA GLU A 97 42.44 7.22 9.16
C GLU A 97 42.94 5.85 8.72
N THR A 98 42.65 5.46 7.48
CA THR A 98 43.07 4.20 6.88
C THR A 98 43.35 4.41 5.39
N GLU A 99 44.15 3.54 4.79
CA GLU A 99 44.45 3.55 3.36
C GLU A 99 43.73 2.36 2.68
N SER A 100 43.18 2.59 1.50
CA SER A 100 42.50 1.53 0.74
C SER A 100 43.50 0.50 0.22
N ALA A 101 43.28 -0.77 0.54
CA ALA A 101 44.03 -1.92 0.04
C ALA A 101 43.60 -2.33 -1.38
N ASP A 102 44.40 -3.22 -2.01
CA ASP A 102 44.19 -3.77 -3.35
C ASP A 102 42.71 -4.13 -3.63
N GLY A 103 42.16 -3.55 -4.70
CA GLY A 103 40.75 -3.68 -5.07
C GLY A 103 39.83 -2.63 -4.42
N GLY A 104 40.41 -1.56 -3.88
CA GLY A 104 39.78 -0.37 -3.31
C GLY A 104 39.08 -0.59 -1.98
N ARG A 105 39.40 -1.66 -1.26
CA ARG A 105 38.74 -1.97 0.02
C ARG A 105 39.40 -1.22 1.17
N TRP A 106 38.60 -0.66 2.06
CA TRP A 106 39.09 0.00 3.26
C TRP A 106 38.27 -0.41 4.47
N GLU A 107 38.92 -0.43 5.62
CA GLU A 107 38.34 -0.80 6.90
C GLU A 107 38.92 0.07 8.00
N LEU A 108 38.05 0.55 8.89
CA LEU A 108 38.39 1.51 9.93
C LEU A 108 37.53 1.23 11.16
N THR A 109 38.15 1.22 12.34
CA THR A 109 37.48 0.90 13.60
C THR A 109 37.33 2.17 14.44
N VAL A 110 36.09 2.53 14.76
CA VAL A 110 35.77 3.71 15.60
C VAL A 110 34.86 3.32 16.76
N PRO A 111 34.94 4.03 17.90
CA PRO A 111 33.95 3.88 18.96
C PRO A 111 32.53 4.16 18.44
N PRO A 112 31.47 3.58 19.04
CA PRO A 112 30.09 3.91 18.65
C PRO A 112 29.81 5.42 18.72
N GLY A 113 29.24 5.99 17.66
CA GLY A 113 29.01 7.43 17.56
C GLY A 113 28.78 7.90 16.14
N THR A 114 28.47 9.19 15.98
CA THR A 114 28.29 9.83 14.68
C THR A 114 29.59 10.45 14.19
N TYR A 115 30.03 10.05 12.99
CA TYR A 115 31.25 10.55 12.36
C TYR A 115 30.99 11.00 10.93
N VAL A 116 31.82 11.90 10.45
CA VAL A 116 31.90 12.31 9.05
C VAL A 116 33.07 11.55 8.43
N PHE A 117 32.79 10.77 7.39
CA PHE A 117 33.80 10.03 6.65
C PHE A 117 34.20 10.83 5.42
N GLU A 118 35.50 11.06 5.25
CA GLU A 118 36.07 11.90 4.19
C GLU A 118 37.19 11.15 3.47
N VAL A 119 37.34 11.41 2.17
CA VAL A 119 38.47 10.91 1.39
C VAL A 119 39.48 12.04 1.24
N ASP A 120 40.75 11.77 1.53
CA ASP A 120 41.81 12.75 1.34
C ASP A 120 42.03 13.01 -0.16
N THR A 121 41.79 14.25 -0.58
CA THR A 121 41.92 14.66 -1.98
C THR A 121 43.35 14.59 -2.50
N GLU A 122 44.36 14.67 -1.62
CA GLU A 122 45.77 14.57 -2.02
C GLU A 122 46.19 13.13 -2.33
N SER A 123 45.45 12.15 -1.80
CA SER A 123 45.70 10.72 -2.04
C SER A 123 44.98 10.18 -3.28
N LEU A 124 44.17 11.01 -3.95
CA LEU A 124 43.45 10.61 -5.16
C LEU A 124 44.34 10.75 -6.41
N PRO A 125 44.19 9.86 -7.41
CA PRO A 125 44.77 10.07 -8.72
C PRO A 125 44.33 11.40 -9.34
N ASP A 126 45.20 12.03 -10.15
CA ASP A 126 45.00 13.39 -10.71
C ASP A 126 43.70 13.56 -11.54
N ASP A 127 43.11 12.46 -12.01
CA ASP A 127 41.90 12.39 -12.82
C ASP A 127 40.61 12.06 -12.02
N VAL A 128 40.70 11.91 -10.69
CA VAL A 128 39.60 11.49 -9.83
C VAL A 128 39.28 12.52 -8.75
N THR A 129 38.05 13.05 -8.76
CA THR A 129 37.53 13.93 -7.71
C THR A 129 36.51 13.21 -6.84
N VAL A 130 36.51 13.41 -5.52
CA VAL A 130 35.45 12.92 -4.63
C VAL A 130 34.30 13.93 -4.55
N GLN A 131 33.04 13.45 -4.54
CA GLN A 131 31.86 14.32 -4.63
C GLN A 131 31.42 14.91 -3.27
N THR A 132 31.40 14.09 -2.21
CA THR A 132 30.92 14.52 -0.88
C THR A 132 31.52 13.66 0.22
N SER A 133 31.64 14.22 1.42
CA SER A 133 31.81 13.45 2.65
C SER A 133 30.50 12.77 3.04
N VAL A 134 30.60 11.70 3.84
CA VAL A 134 29.46 10.87 4.23
C VAL A 134 29.33 10.84 5.74
N THR A 135 28.28 11.42 6.30
CA THR A 135 27.98 11.33 7.73
C THR A 135 27.31 9.99 8.04
N ARG A 136 27.81 9.27 9.05
CA ARG A 136 27.27 7.99 9.46
C ARG A 136 27.25 7.84 10.97
N ASP A 137 26.12 7.38 11.49
CA ASP A 137 25.99 6.89 12.86
C ASP A 137 26.44 5.42 12.93
N VAL A 138 27.49 5.18 13.70
CA VAL A 138 28.18 3.89 13.83
C VAL A 138 27.71 3.22 15.11
N ALA A 139 27.09 2.05 14.96
CA ALA A 139 26.53 1.29 16.08
C ALA A 139 26.92 -0.20 16.01
N PRO A 140 27.13 -0.87 17.16
CA PRO A 140 27.44 -2.30 17.22
C PRO A 140 26.28 -3.16 16.71
N GLY A 141 26.59 -4.31 16.10
CA GLY A 141 25.58 -5.24 15.58
C GLY A 141 24.88 -4.83 14.28
N ARG A 142 25.25 -3.69 13.67
CA ARG A 142 24.78 -3.23 12.35
C ARG A 142 25.90 -3.31 11.32
N ALA A 143 25.55 -3.58 10.07
CA ALA A 143 26.49 -3.37 8.96
C ALA A 143 26.76 -1.86 8.78
N ASN A 144 27.94 -1.41 9.18
CA ASN A 144 28.40 -0.05 9.00
C ASN A 144 29.21 0.05 7.70
N THR A 145 28.51 0.37 6.61
CA THR A 145 29.11 0.51 5.28
C THR A 145 28.97 1.95 4.79
N VAL A 146 30.09 2.50 4.32
CA VAL A 146 30.18 3.85 3.75
C VAL A 146 30.58 3.73 2.28
N ILE A 147 29.87 4.45 1.42
CA ILE A 147 30.08 4.44 -0.03
C ILE A 147 30.38 5.87 -0.47
N PHE A 148 31.54 6.07 -1.07
CA PHE A 148 31.94 7.33 -1.66
C PHE A 148 31.58 7.37 -3.15
N SER A 149 31.24 8.55 -3.65
CA SER A 149 30.98 8.78 -5.08
C SER A 149 32.10 9.64 -5.66
N PHE A 150 32.60 9.25 -6.83
CA PHE A 150 33.76 9.84 -7.50
C PHE A 150 33.41 10.41 -8.88
N GLY A 151 34.29 11.26 -9.41
CA GLY A 151 34.13 12.02 -10.65
C GLY A 151 33.56 13.42 -10.43
N GLU A 152 33.43 14.20 -11.52
CA GLU A 152 32.73 15.49 -11.47
C GLU A 152 31.40 15.27 -10.75
N ALA A 153 31.15 16.06 -9.70
CA ALA A 153 29.80 16.19 -9.20
C ALA A 153 28.98 16.66 -10.40
N ARG A 154 28.27 15.74 -11.05
CA ARG A 154 27.12 16.11 -11.86
C ARG A 154 26.28 16.87 -10.87
N SER A 155 26.36 18.21 -10.90
CA SER A 155 25.50 19.07 -10.12
C SER A 155 24.13 18.52 -10.41
N GLY A 156 23.59 17.75 -9.45
CA GLY A 156 22.40 16.97 -9.68
C GLY A 156 21.42 18.00 -10.15
N SER A 157 21.03 17.92 -11.45
CA SER A 157 20.36 19.02 -12.14
C SER A 157 19.35 19.57 -11.15
N THR A 158 19.57 20.78 -10.63
CA THR A 158 18.69 21.32 -9.59
C THR A 158 17.35 21.38 -10.29
N VAL A 159 16.52 20.37 -10.03
CA VAL A 159 15.31 20.13 -10.80
C VAL A 159 14.53 21.40 -10.57
N ALA A 160 14.31 22.15 -11.65
CA ALA A 160 13.72 23.47 -11.53
C ALA A 160 12.44 23.32 -10.72
N TRP A 161 12.17 24.23 -9.78
CA TRP A 161 11.03 24.06 -8.87
C TRP A 161 9.71 23.81 -9.63
N GLY A 162 9.57 24.41 -10.82
CA GLY A 162 8.46 24.14 -11.75
C GLY A 162 8.42 22.72 -12.31
N GLU A 163 9.57 22.10 -12.61
CA GLU A 163 9.66 20.70 -13.03
C GLU A 163 9.28 19.76 -11.89
N THR A 164 9.79 20.00 -10.68
CA THR A 164 9.40 19.25 -9.48
C THR A 164 7.90 19.35 -9.25
N LEU A 165 7.33 20.57 -9.34
CA LEU A 165 5.89 20.79 -9.18
C LEU A 165 5.06 20.01 -10.21
N VAL A 166 5.45 20.03 -11.49
CA VAL A 166 4.76 19.28 -12.56
C VAL A 166 4.82 17.78 -12.30
N ARG A 167 5.99 17.24 -11.94
CA ARG A 167 6.15 15.81 -11.59
C ARG A 167 5.27 15.42 -10.42
N THR A 168 5.28 16.20 -9.34
CA THR A 168 4.46 15.98 -8.14
C THR A 168 2.96 16.05 -8.46
N ILE A 169 2.51 16.93 -9.34
CA ILE A 169 1.11 16.99 -9.80
C ILE A 169 0.73 15.72 -10.56
N VAL A 170 1.59 15.25 -11.48
CA VAL A 170 1.34 14.03 -12.25
C VAL A 170 1.27 12.81 -11.33
N ASP A 171 2.21 12.69 -10.39
CA ASP A 171 2.19 11.62 -9.38
C ASP A 171 0.94 11.71 -8.48
N GLY A 172 0.52 12.92 -8.11
CA GLY A 172 -0.66 13.14 -7.29
C GLY A 172 -1.95 12.80 -8.03
N LEU A 173 -2.02 13.09 -9.32
CA LEU A 173 -3.12 12.69 -10.19
C LEU A 173 -3.18 11.16 -10.32
N ARG A 174 -2.04 10.50 -10.58
CA ARG A 174 -1.94 9.03 -10.61
C ARG A 174 -2.43 8.42 -9.31
N PHE A 175 -1.87 8.89 -8.18
CA PHE A 175 -2.21 8.41 -6.86
C PHE A 175 -3.70 8.60 -6.54
N GLY A 176 -4.23 9.78 -6.85
CA GLY A 176 -5.65 10.11 -6.69
C GLY A 176 -6.59 9.26 -7.55
N LEU A 177 -6.21 8.93 -8.79
CA LEU A 177 -6.97 8.03 -9.67
C LEU A 177 -7.00 6.59 -9.13
N VAL A 178 -5.88 6.09 -8.61
CA VAL A 178 -5.81 4.75 -8.00
C VAL A 178 -6.69 4.67 -6.74
N ILE A 179 -6.61 5.69 -5.86
CA ILE A 179 -7.49 5.78 -4.69
C ILE A 179 -8.96 5.94 -5.12
N ALA A 180 -9.24 6.68 -6.20
CA ALA A 180 -10.60 6.83 -6.72
C ALA A 180 -11.19 5.48 -7.15
N ILE A 181 -10.44 4.63 -7.85
CA ILE A 181 -10.92 3.28 -8.19
C ILE A 181 -11.25 2.47 -6.95
N ALA A 182 -10.30 2.41 -6.00
CA ALA A 182 -10.50 1.65 -4.78
C ALA A 182 -11.69 2.20 -3.96
N GLY A 183 -11.86 3.53 -3.92
CA GLY A 183 -12.85 4.24 -3.13
C GLY A 183 -14.26 4.32 -3.76
N VAL A 184 -14.40 4.37 -5.09
CA VAL A 184 -15.72 4.44 -5.74
C VAL A 184 -16.57 3.22 -5.41
N GLY A 185 -15.98 2.03 -5.31
CA GLY A 185 -16.67 0.82 -4.85
C GLY A 185 -17.24 0.98 -3.44
N LEU A 186 -16.45 1.51 -2.51
CA LEU A 186 -16.87 1.80 -1.14
C LEU A 186 -18.00 2.85 -1.10
N SER A 187 -17.89 3.90 -1.92
CA SER A 187 -18.91 4.93 -2.02
C SER A 187 -20.23 4.39 -2.57
N LEU A 188 -20.21 3.44 -3.52
CA LEU A 188 -21.42 2.82 -4.05
C LEU A 188 -22.11 1.92 -3.01
N ILE A 189 -21.33 1.16 -2.24
CA ILE A 189 -21.83 0.35 -1.13
C ILE A 189 -22.49 1.26 -0.10
N PHE A 190 -21.80 2.33 0.32
CA PHE A 190 -22.35 3.30 1.26
C PHE A 190 -23.62 3.96 0.71
N GLY A 191 -23.59 4.43 -0.54
CA GLY A 191 -24.73 5.12 -1.15
C GLY A 191 -25.99 4.25 -1.22
N THR A 192 -25.87 2.94 -1.45
CA THR A 192 -27.04 2.05 -1.56
C THR A 192 -27.47 1.40 -0.26
N THR A 193 -26.59 1.31 0.75
CA THR A 193 -26.88 0.58 2.00
C THR A 193 -26.78 1.43 3.27
N GLY A 194 -26.18 2.61 3.20
CA GLY A 194 -25.83 3.43 4.36
C GLY A 194 -24.70 2.85 5.23
N LEU A 195 -24.07 1.74 4.81
CA LEU A 195 -23.04 1.05 5.58
C LEU A 195 -21.65 1.64 5.31
N THR A 196 -21.02 2.17 6.36
CA THR A 196 -19.59 2.50 6.36
C THR A 196 -18.78 1.22 6.56
N ASN A 197 -18.35 0.58 5.49
CA ASN A 197 -17.65 -0.70 5.56
C ASN A 197 -16.12 -0.52 5.74
N PHE A 198 -15.63 -0.61 6.97
CA PHE A 198 -14.17 -0.58 7.23
C PHE A 198 -13.42 -1.78 6.68
N ALA A 199 -14.07 -2.92 6.44
CA ALA A 199 -13.43 -4.10 5.86
C ALA A 199 -13.09 -3.93 4.37
N HIS A 200 -13.59 -2.88 3.70
CA HIS A 200 -13.31 -2.62 2.30
C HIS A 200 -11.82 -2.42 2.01
N GLY A 201 -11.06 -1.84 2.95
CA GLY A 201 -9.62 -1.71 2.84
C GLY A 201 -8.93 -3.07 2.68
N GLU A 202 -9.38 -4.08 3.41
CA GLU A 202 -8.80 -5.42 3.30
C GLU A 202 -9.16 -6.12 1.98
N LEU A 203 -10.26 -5.73 1.33
CA LEU A 203 -10.56 -6.20 -0.04
C LEU A 203 -9.55 -5.66 -1.06
N VAL A 204 -9.02 -4.45 -0.82
CA VAL A 204 -7.93 -3.87 -1.61
C VAL A 204 -6.66 -4.70 -1.43
N THR A 205 -6.30 -5.01 -0.19
CA THR A 205 -5.14 -5.89 0.10
C THR A 205 -5.30 -7.26 -0.55
N LEU A 206 -6.46 -7.91 -0.38
CA LEU A 206 -6.73 -9.24 -0.95
C LEU A 206 -6.62 -9.26 -2.47
N GLY A 207 -7.04 -8.21 -3.16
CA GLY A 207 -6.89 -8.14 -4.61
C GLY A 207 -5.43 -8.15 -5.06
N ALA A 208 -4.57 -7.39 -4.39
CA ALA A 208 -3.14 -7.39 -4.71
C ALA A 208 -2.46 -8.71 -4.34
N VAL A 209 -2.81 -9.29 -3.18
CA VAL A 209 -2.30 -10.61 -2.78
C VAL A 209 -2.77 -11.68 -3.78
N ALA A 210 -4.02 -11.66 -4.22
CA ALA A 210 -4.52 -12.57 -5.24
C ALA A 210 -3.75 -12.41 -6.57
N ALA A 211 -3.53 -11.18 -7.03
CA ALA A 211 -2.74 -10.92 -8.23
C ALA A 211 -1.30 -11.41 -8.08
N TRP A 212 -0.70 -11.25 -6.90
CA TRP A 212 0.64 -11.72 -6.60
C TRP A 212 0.73 -13.24 -6.61
N ILE A 213 -0.24 -13.93 -6.00
CA ILE A 213 -0.34 -15.39 -6.05
C ILE A 213 -0.42 -15.87 -7.50
N PHE A 214 -1.32 -15.29 -8.31
CA PHE A 214 -1.42 -15.66 -9.72
C PHE A 214 -0.13 -15.37 -10.48
N ASN A 215 0.54 -14.25 -10.17
CA ASN A 215 1.73 -13.82 -10.89
C ASN A 215 2.97 -14.65 -10.55
N VAL A 216 3.30 -14.71 -9.28
CA VAL A 216 4.57 -15.27 -8.79
C VAL A 216 4.45 -16.77 -8.54
N THR A 217 3.37 -17.20 -7.90
CA THR A 217 3.20 -18.60 -7.52
C THR A 217 2.76 -19.47 -8.69
N LEU A 218 1.82 -18.97 -9.50
CA LEU A 218 1.27 -19.70 -10.64
C LEU A 218 1.97 -19.33 -11.97
N GLY A 219 2.92 -18.40 -11.95
CA GLY A 219 3.70 -17.98 -13.12
C GLY A 219 2.87 -17.31 -14.22
N VAL A 220 1.66 -16.83 -13.91
CA VAL A 220 0.80 -16.15 -14.88
C VAL A 220 1.29 -14.72 -15.07
N GLN A 221 1.36 -14.24 -16.31
CA GLN A 221 1.73 -12.84 -16.54
C GLN A 221 0.80 -11.88 -15.77
N LEU A 222 1.33 -10.76 -15.29
CA LEU A 222 0.64 -9.88 -14.35
C LEU A 222 -0.68 -9.30 -14.89
N ILE A 223 -0.81 -9.07 -16.21
CA ILE A 223 -2.06 -8.57 -16.80
C ILE A 223 -3.21 -9.57 -16.62
N PRO A 224 -3.12 -10.82 -17.12
CA PRO A 224 -4.14 -11.84 -16.85
C PRO A 224 -4.28 -12.16 -15.36
N ALA A 225 -3.19 -12.14 -14.58
CA ALA A 225 -3.25 -12.28 -13.12
C ALA A 225 -4.10 -11.19 -12.46
N THR A 226 -4.04 -9.95 -12.96
CA THR A 226 -4.87 -8.83 -12.50
C THR A 226 -6.34 -9.07 -12.82
N ILE A 227 -6.67 -9.58 -14.01
CA ILE A 227 -8.05 -9.90 -14.39
C ILE A 227 -8.60 -11.01 -13.47
N LEU A 228 -7.82 -12.05 -13.20
CA LEU A 228 -8.19 -13.11 -12.26
C LEU A 228 -8.38 -12.56 -10.84
N ALA A 229 -7.50 -11.66 -10.39
CA ALA A 229 -7.64 -11.00 -9.10
C ALA A 229 -8.92 -10.14 -9.00
N VAL A 230 -9.32 -9.46 -10.08
CA VAL A 230 -10.59 -8.73 -10.14
C VAL A 230 -11.78 -9.68 -10.03
N ILE A 231 -11.73 -10.83 -10.71
CA ILE A 231 -12.78 -11.87 -10.60
C ILE A 231 -12.86 -12.38 -9.16
N VAL A 232 -11.72 -12.67 -8.52
CA VAL A 232 -11.66 -13.04 -7.10
C VAL A 232 -12.25 -11.93 -6.23
N GLY A 233 -11.93 -10.66 -6.48
CA GLY A 233 -12.52 -9.52 -5.80
C GLY A 233 -14.04 -9.45 -5.92
N VAL A 234 -14.59 -9.67 -7.12
CA VAL A 234 -16.04 -9.74 -7.36
C VAL A 234 -16.68 -10.87 -6.54
N ILE A 235 -16.08 -12.07 -6.57
CA ILE A 235 -16.56 -13.23 -5.82
C ILE A 235 -16.55 -12.93 -4.32
N ILE A 236 -15.45 -12.40 -3.78
CA ILE A 236 -15.32 -12.06 -2.36
C ILE A 236 -16.31 -10.95 -1.96
N GLY A 237 -16.54 -9.96 -2.83
CA GLY A 237 -17.57 -8.93 -2.60
C GLY A 237 -18.98 -9.53 -2.50
N LEU A 238 -19.33 -10.43 -3.42
CA LEU A 238 -20.61 -11.14 -3.41
C LEU A 238 -20.76 -12.04 -2.18
N LEU A 239 -19.70 -12.76 -1.80
CA LEU A 239 -19.67 -13.61 -0.60
C LEU A 239 -19.83 -12.78 0.67
N ASN A 240 -19.14 -11.64 0.79
CA ASN A 240 -19.33 -10.73 1.92
C ASN A 240 -20.78 -10.29 2.07
N ASN A 241 -21.43 -9.88 0.97
CA ASN A 241 -22.85 -9.54 1.04
C ASN A 241 -23.72 -10.75 1.40
N ALA A 242 -23.53 -11.90 0.75
CA ALA A 242 -24.37 -13.07 0.95
C ALA A 242 -24.26 -13.65 2.38
N LEU A 243 -23.04 -13.68 2.94
CA LEU A 243 -22.75 -14.35 4.20
C LEU A 243 -22.89 -13.43 5.42
N ILE A 244 -22.58 -12.15 5.28
CA ILE A 244 -22.50 -11.21 6.41
C ILE A 244 -23.60 -10.16 6.28
N TRP A 245 -23.57 -9.36 5.21
CA TRP A 245 -24.36 -8.12 5.17
C TRP A 245 -25.84 -8.33 4.87
N ALA A 246 -26.19 -9.23 3.94
CA ALA A 246 -27.58 -9.54 3.63
C ALA A 246 -28.30 -10.21 4.81
N PRO A 247 -27.74 -11.20 5.52
CA PRO A 247 -28.35 -11.74 6.74
C PRO A 247 -28.56 -10.70 7.84
N LEU A 248 -27.59 -9.81 8.08
CA LEU A 248 -27.72 -8.73 9.07
C LEU A 248 -28.82 -7.73 8.68
N ARG A 249 -28.88 -7.35 7.40
CA ARG A 249 -29.92 -6.47 6.87
C ARG A 249 -31.32 -7.09 6.97
N ARG A 250 -31.46 -8.39 6.67
CA ARG A 250 -32.74 -9.12 6.81
C ARG A 250 -33.21 -9.23 8.27
N ARG A 251 -32.29 -9.13 9.23
CA ARG A 251 -32.59 -9.09 10.67
C ARG A 251 -32.80 -7.68 11.20
N HIS A 252 -32.82 -6.67 10.33
CA HIS A 252 -32.97 -5.27 10.71
C HIS A 252 -31.93 -4.84 11.77
N THR A 253 -30.70 -5.37 11.67
CA THR A 253 -29.61 -4.96 12.55
C THR A 253 -29.26 -3.49 12.31
N SER A 254 -29.13 -2.70 13.38
CA SER A 254 -28.78 -1.28 13.31
C SER A 254 -27.47 -1.04 12.54
N LEU A 255 -27.38 0.09 11.82
CA LEU A 255 -26.18 0.49 11.09
C LEU A 255 -24.95 0.58 12.00
N ILE A 256 -25.12 1.01 13.26
CA ILE A 256 -24.02 1.06 14.24
C ILE A 256 -23.50 -0.34 14.55
N ALA A 257 -24.39 -1.32 14.71
CA ALA A 257 -23.97 -2.71 14.94
C ALA A 257 -23.29 -3.30 13.70
N GLN A 258 -23.75 -2.96 12.48
CA GLN A 258 -23.08 -3.36 11.24
C GLN A 258 -21.69 -2.69 11.10
N LEU A 259 -21.51 -1.45 11.58
CA LEU A 259 -20.22 -0.77 11.65
C LEU A 259 -19.23 -1.56 12.52
N VAL A 260 -19.64 -1.95 13.73
CA VAL A 260 -18.83 -2.76 14.65
C VAL A 260 -18.43 -4.09 14.00
N VAL A 261 -19.37 -4.76 13.32
CA VAL A 261 -19.08 -5.98 12.56
C VAL A 261 -18.04 -5.71 11.45
N SER A 262 -18.10 -4.58 10.76
CA SER A 262 -17.15 -4.24 9.70
C SER A 262 -15.73 -4.05 10.24
N ILE A 263 -15.59 -3.46 11.43
CA ILE A 263 -14.30 -3.27 12.10
C ILE A 263 -13.73 -4.62 12.53
N GLY A 264 -14.56 -5.46 13.16
CA GLY A 264 -14.16 -6.81 13.54
C GLY A 264 -13.77 -7.68 12.34
N LEU A 265 -14.50 -7.56 11.24
CA LEU A 265 -14.17 -8.22 9.98
C LEU A 265 -12.86 -7.70 9.37
N ALA A 266 -12.63 -6.38 9.39
CA ALA A 266 -11.39 -5.78 8.90
C ALA A 266 -10.17 -6.30 9.67
N ILE A 267 -10.22 -6.29 11.00
CA ILE A 267 -9.14 -6.80 11.84
C ILE A 267 -8.91 -8.30 11.58
N SER A 268 -10.00 -9.07 11.56
CA SER A 268 -9.94 -10.51 11.33
C SER A 268 -9.33 -10.83 9.96
N LEU A 269 -9.76 -10.14 8.91
CA LEU A 269 -9.29 -10.37 7.55
C LEU A 269 -7.84 -9.94 7.38
N ARG A 270 -7.42 -8.85 8.00
CA ARG A 270 -6.03 -8.38 7.99
C ARG A 270 -5.08 -9.41 8.59
N TYR A 271 -5.40 -9.95 9.76
CA TYR A 271 -4.57 -10.96 10.39
C TYR A 271 -4.68 -12.33 9.70
N LEU A 272 -5.81 -12.62 9.07
CA LEU A 272 -5.93 -13.79 8.19
C LEU A 272 -4.99 -13.66 6.98
N ILE A 273 -4.94 -12.50 6.34
CA ILE A 273 -3.97 -12.23 5.26
C ILE A 273 -2.55 -12.41 5.78
N LEU A 274 -2.19 -11.79 6.91
CA LEU A 274 -0.86 -11.95 7.50
C LEU A 274 -0.50 -13.41 7.82
N ALA A 275 -1.45 -14.23 8.26
CA ALA A 275 -1.21 -15.62 8.60
C ALA A 275 -0.97 -16.53 7.38
N PHE A 276 -1.54 -16.18 6.23
CA PHE A 276 -1.48 -16.99 5.00
C PHE A 276 -0.53 -16.42 3.93
N TYR A 277 -0.31 -15.11 3.93
CA TYR A 277 0.69 -14.41 3.14
C TYR A 277 1.97 -14.26 3.98
N SER A 278 2.92 -13.43 3.54
CA SER A 278 4.15 -13.12 4.25
C SER A 278 4.03 -11.83 5.07
N ASP A 279 4.78 -11.75 6.17
CA ASP A 279 5.05 -10.51 6.91
C ASP A 279 5.92 -9.53 6.12
N ARG A 280 6.70 -10.04 5.15
CA ARG A 280 7.59 -9.26 4.29
C ARG A 280 6.88 -8.74 3.06
N THR A 281 7.41 -7.62 2.57
CA THR A 281 6.95 -7.01 1.31
C THR A 281 7.52 -7.80 0.13
N GLN A 282 6.67 -8.38 -0.72
CA GLN A 282 7.08 -9.18 -1.88
C GLN A 282 6.87 -8.41 -3.20
N PRO A 283 7.80 -8.50 -4.17
CA PRO A 283 7.61 -7.92 -5.49
C PRO A 283 6.70 -8.79 -6.37
N PHE A 284 6.09 -8.19 -7.39
CA PHE A 284 5.61 -8.91 -8.57
C PHE A 284 6.80 -9.33 -9.44
N ASP A 285 6.65 -10.39 -10.25
CA ASP A 285 7.71 -10.86 -11.16
C ASP A 285 7.83 -9.96 -12.39
N ASP A 286 6.69 -9.47 -12.89
CA ASP A 286 6.64 -8.63 -14.07
C ASP A 286 6.83 -7.15 -13.75
N TYR A 287 7.29 -6.43 -14.79
CA TYR A 287 7.36 -4.96 -14.84
C TYR A 287 8.18 -4.29 -13.72
N GLN A 288 9.14 -5.02 -13.15
CA GLN A 288 10.11 -4.48 -12.21
C GLN A 288 11.17 -3.64 -12.94
N ALA A 289 11.73 -2.64 -12.25
CA ALA A 289 12.90 -1.86 -12.69
C ALA A 289 12.79 -1.25 -14.11
N GLN A 290 11.63 -0.69 -14.46
CA GLN A 290 11.46 0.00 -15.75
C GLN A 290 12.16 1.36 -15.79
N GLN A 291 12.78 1.68 -16.92
CA GLN A 291 13.32 3.01 -17.18
C GLN A 291 12.19 4.04 -17.29
N GLN A 292 12.42 5.23 -16.73
CA GLN A 292 11.49 6.34 -16.84
C GLN A 292 11.52 6.90 -18.27
N LEU A 293 10.34 7.12 -18.85
CA LEU A 293 10.18 7.90 -20.06
C LEU A 293 10.27 9.37 -19.67
N VAL A 294 11.28 10.07 -20.18
CA VAL A 294 11.50 11.49 -19.91
C VAL A 294 11.01 12.30 -21.11
N TRP A 295 9.98 13.12 -20.89
CA TRP A 295 9.42 14.06 -21.85
C TRP A 295 9.49 15.47 -21.26
N GLY A 296 10.61 16.14 -21.46
CA GLY A 296 10.89 17.44 -20.83
C GLY A 296 10.79 17.33 -19.31
N PRO A 297 9.92 18.09 -18.62
CA PRO A 297 9.81 18.06 -17.17
C PRO A 297 9.12 16.80 -16.62
N ILE A 298 8.45 16.00 -17.47
CA ILE A 298 7.69 14.83 -17.03
C ILE A 298 8.58 13.60 -17.14
N ALA A 299 8.81 12.91 -16.01
CA ALA A 299 9.46 11.62 -15.96
C ALA A 299 8.48 10.58 -15.41
N ILE A 300 8.06 9.61 -16.23
CA ILE A 300 7.06 8.61 -15.84
C ILE A 300 7.45 7.22 -16.33
N THR A 301 7.32 6.20 -15.48
CA THR A 301 7.54 4.82 -15.91
C THR A 301 6.36 4.32 -16.75
N PRO A 302 6.57 3.38 -17.69
CA PRO A 302 5.49 2.78 -18.46
C PRO A 302 4.37 2.17 -17.59
N VAL A 303 4.72 1.52 -16.47
CA VAL A 303 3.75 1.01 -15.48
C VAL A 303 2.90 2.12 -14.91
N ASN A 304 3.50 3.25 -14.49
CA ASN A 304 2.75 4.36 -13.92
C ASN A 304 1.79 4.97 -14.94
N LEU A 305 2.23 5.10 -16.20
CA LEU A 305 1.38 5.56 -17.30
C LEU A 305 0.22 4.57 -17.54
N ALA A 306 0.50 3.27 -17.57
CA ALA A 306 -0.53 2.24 -17.69
C ALA A 306 -1.54 2.29 -16.54
N CYS A 307 -1.09 2.48 -15.30
CA CYS A 307 -1.97 2.66 -14.14
C CYS A 307 -2.90 3.87 -14.32
N ILE A 308 -2.41 5.01 -14.82
CA ILE A 308 -3.25 6.19 -15.11
C ILE A 308 -4.30 5.85 -16.17
N VAL A 309 -3.88 5.25 -17.30
CA VAL A 309 -4.77 4.94 -18.43
C VAL A 309 -5.84 3.94 -18.02
N ILE A 310 -5.45 2.82 -17.38
CA ILE A 310 -6.39 1.83 -16.86
C ILE A 310 -7.34 2.50 -15.87
N SER A 311 -6.83 3.40 -15.02
CA SER A 311 -7.67 4.04 -14.03
C SER A 311 -8.75 4.92 -14.65
N LEU A 312 -8.36 5.74 -15.64
CA LEU A 312 -9.30 6.58 -16.39
C LEU A 312 -10.34 5.73 -17.13
N VAL A 313 -9.91 4.67 -17.82
CA VAL A 313 -10.81 3.78 -18.57
C VAL A 313 -11.85 3.15 -17.64
N VAL A 314 -11.43 2.65 -16.48
CA VAL A 314 -12.33 2.02 -15.51
C VAL A 314 -13.26 3.03 -14.87
N LEU A 315 -12.76 4.20 -14.45
CA LEU A 315 -13.60 5.26 -13.85
C LEU A 315 -14.63 5.81 -14.84
N VAL A 316 -14.24 6.02 -16.10
CA VAL A 316 -15.18 6.38 -17.19
C VAL A 316 -16.17 5.24 -17.42
N GLY A 317 -15.71 3.99 -17.42
CA GLY A 317 -16.57 2.81 -17.51
C GLY A 317 -17.64 2.77 -16.41
N VAL A 318 -17.25 3.03 -15.16
CA VAL A 318 -18.18 3.12 -14.02
C VAL A 318 -19.13 4.32 -14.17
N ALA A 319 -18.64 5.47 -14.62
CA ALA A 319 -19.49 6.64 -14.87
C ALA A 319 -20.54 6.35 -15.95
N LEU A 320 -20.15 5.70 -17.06
CA LEU A 320 -21.05 5.28 -18.13
C LEU A 320 -22.04 4.22 -17.65
N LEU A 321 -21.58 3.26 -16.84
CA LEU A 321 -22.45 2.27 -16.20
C LEU A 321 -23.55 2.97 -15.39
N LEU A 322 -23.20 3.94 -14.54
CA LEU A 322 -24.16 4.65 -13.69
C LEU A 322 -25.13 5.54 -14.48
N GLN A 323 -24.66 6.20 -15.54
CA GLN A 323 -25.49 7.12 -16.33
C GLN A 323 -26.37 6.43 -17.37
N ARG A 324 -25.81 5.45 -18.09
CA ARG A 324 -26.42 4.93 -19.32
C ARG A 324 -27.16 3.62 -19.14
N THR A 325 -26.92 2.87 -18.06
CA THR A 325 -27.52 1.52 -17.90
C THR A 325 -28.76 1.50 -17.01
N ARG A 326 -29.58 0.45 -17.16
CA ARG A 326 -30.74 0.20 -16.28
C ARG A 326 -30.32 -0.06 -14.84
N ILE A 327 -29.24 -0.81 -14.64
CA ILE A 327 -28.70 -1.08 -13.30
C ILE A 327 -28.19 0.22 -12.65
N GLY A 328 -27.58 1.13 -13.41
CA GLY A 328 -27.18 2.47 -12.95
C GLY A 328 -28.33 3.35 -12.48
N LYS A 329 -29.45 3.32 -13.20
CA LYS A 329 -30.69 4.01 -12.78
C LYS A 329 -31.27 3.39 -11.50
N ALA A 330 -31.29 2.07 -11.41
CA ALA A 330 -31.75 1.36 -10.22
C ALA A 330 -30.86 1.65 -8.99
N MET A 331 -29.54 1.69 -9.16
CA MET A 331 -28.59 2.05 -8.09
C MET A 331 -28.87 3.45 -7.51
N ARG A 332 -29.09 4.44 -8.38
CA ARG A 332 -29.43 5.81 -7.94
C ARG A 332 -30.79 5.86 -7.24
N ALA A 333 -31.81 5.20 -7.79
CA ALA A 333 -33.13 5.14 -7.14
C ALA A 333 -33.07 4.49 -5.74
N VAL A 334 -32.29 3.41 -5.58
CA VAL A 334 -32.08 2.75 -4.28
C VAL A 334 -31.33 3.66 -3.29
N ALA A 335 -30.35 4.42 -3.77
CA ALA A 335 -29.60 5.37 -2.95
C ALA A 335 -30.44 6.57 -2.50
N ASP A 336 -31.36 7.05 -3.35
CA ASP A 336 -32.25 8.17 -3.02
C ASP A 336 -33.32 7.76 -1.99
N ASN A 337 -34.06 6.68 -2.27
CA ASN A 337 -35.04 6.13 -1.33
C ASN A 337 -35.31 4.65 -1.60
N ARG A 338 -34.79 3.79 -0.72
CA ARG A 338 -34.90 2.34 -0.80
C ARG A 338 -36.36 1.83 -0.82
N ASP A 339 -37.24 2.41 -0.02
CA ASP A 339 -38.63 1.93 0.12
C ASP A 339 -39.49 2.36 -1.08
N LEU A 340 -39.25 3.57 -1.60
CA LEU A 340 -39.88 4.04 -2.83
C LEU A 340 -39.39 3.25 -4.06
N ALA A 341 -38.10 2.92 -4.12
CA ALA A 341 -37.55 2.07 -5.17
C ALA A 341 -38.19 0.68 -5.17
N ALA A 342 -38.33 0.06 -3.98
CA ALA A 342 -38.96 -1.25 -3.84
C ALA A 342 -40.45 -1.24 -4.24
N SER A 343 -41.22 -0.22 -3.84
CA SER A 343 -42.63 -0.08 -4.24
C SER A 343 -42.81 0.21 -5.74
N SER A 344 -41.80 0.77 -6.39
CA SER A 344 -41.75 0.97 -7.85
C SER A 344 -41.31 -0.28 -8.63
N GLY A 345 -41.17 -1.44 -7.97
CA GLY A 345 -40.84 -2.72 -8.59
C GLY A 345 -39.35 -2.98 -8.81
N ILE A 346 -38.44 -2.17 -8.23
CA ILE A 346 -37.00 -2.40 -8.30
C ILE A 346 -36.61 -3.48 -7.27
N ASP A 347 -35.96 -4.57 -7.72
CA ASP A 347 -35.35 -5.55 -6.82
C ASP A 347 -34.09 -4.95 -6.17
N VAL A 348 -34.30 -4.35 -4.99
CA VAL A 348 -33.24 -3.72 -4.19
C VAL A 348 -32.13 -4.71 -3.83
N GLU A 349 -32.45 -5.97 -3.54
CA GLU A 349 -31.45 -6.95 -3.12
C GLU A 349 -30.58 -7.40 -4.29
N HIS A 350 -31.12 -7.44 -5.50
CA HIS A 350 -30.34 -7.62 -6.72
C HIS A 350 -29.38 -6.44 -6.97
N VAL A 351 -29.86 -5.20 -6.81
CA VAL A 351 -29.02 -3.99 -6.94
C VAL A 351 -27.87 -4.00 -5.92
N ILE A 352 -28.17 -4.30 -4.65
CA ILE A 352 -27.15 -4.38 -3.60
C ILE A 352 -26.12 -5.47 -3.93
N ARG A 353 -26.54 -6.68 -4.33
CA ARG A 353 -25.61 -7.74 -4.74
C ARG A 353 -24.67 -7.30 -5.86
N PHE A 354 -25.21 -6.64 -6.88
CA PHE A 354 -24.41 -6.11 -7.99
C PHE A 354 -23.38 -5.08 -7.51
N VAL A 355 -23.79 -4.14 -6.64
CA VAL A 355 -22.90 -3.13 -6.04
C VAL A 355 -21.79 -3.77 -5.22
N TRP A 356 -22.07 -4.82 -4.45
CA TRP A 356 -21.05 -5.52 -3.68
C TRP A 356 -20.05 -6.27 -4.55
N GLY A 357 -20.51 -6.91 -5.64
CA GLY A 357 -19.62 -7.51 -6.62
C GLY A 357 -18.73 -6.46 -7.32
N LEU A 358 -19.33 -5.38 -7.81
CA LEU A 358 -18.60 -4.28 -8.44
C LEU A 358 -17.61 -3.63 -7.46
N GLY A 359 -18.02 -3.39 -6.22
CA GLY A 359 -17.18 -2.81 -5.18
C GLY A 359 -15.98 -3.68 -4.83
N GLY A 360 -16.17 -5.00 -4.73
CA GLY A 360 -15.08 -5.95 -4.51
C GLY A 360 -14.10 -6.02 -5.70
N GLY A 361 -14.61 -6.02 -6.94
CA GLY A 361 -13.77 -5.99 -8.14
C GLY A 361 -12.95 -4.71 -8.29
N LEU A 362 -13.57 -3.55 -8.03
CA LEU A 362 -12.89 -2.25 -8.04
C LEU A 362 -11.86 -2.13 -6.91
N ALA A 363 -12.18 -2.63 -5.71
CA ALA A 363 -11.23 -2.70 -4.61
C ALA A 363 -10.00 -3.53 -4.99
N ALA A 364 -10.24 -4.71 -5.58
CA ALA A 364 -9.16 -5.59 -5.98
C ALA A 364 -8.26 -4.96 -7.04
N LEU A 365 -8.84 -4.37 -8.09
CA LEU A 365 -8.08 -3.63 -9.11
C LEU A 365 -7.27 -2.49 -8.49
N GLY A 366 -7.91 -1.67 -7.64
CA GLY A 366 -7.25 -0.56 -6.96
C GLY A 366 -6.06 -1.02 -6.12
N GLY A 367 -6.14 -2.21 -5.52
CA GLY A 367 -5.04 -2.83 -4.78
C GLY A 367 -3.85 -3.18 -5.67
N VAL A 368 -4.11 -3.85 -6.79
CA VAL A 368 -3.03 -4.20 -7.75
C VAL A 368 -2.37 -2.94 -8.30
N LEU A 369 -3.16 -1.95 -8.71
CA LEU A 369 -2.63 -0.69 -9.24
C LEU A 369 -1.85 0.10 -8.20
N PHE A 370 -2.28 0.09 -6.94
CA PHE A 370 -1.54 0.71 -5.83
C PHE A 370 -0.21 0.00 -5.57
N GLY A 371 -0.19 -1.33 -5.54
CA GLY A 371 1.03 -2.11 -5.39
C GLY A 371 2.03 -1.84 -6.52
N LEU A 372 1.54 -1.71 -7.75
CA LEU A 372 2.37 -1.42 -8.92
C LEU A 372 2.94 -0.01 -8.91
N SER A 373 2.10 1.00 -8.67
CA SER A 373 2.48 2.39 -8.85
C SER A 373 3.11 3.04 -7.61
N GLU A 374 2.60 2.75 -6.42
CA GLU A 374 2.96 3.46 -5.19
C GLU A 374 3.99 2.69 -4.35
N LEU A 375 3.89 1.36 -4.31
CA LEU A 375 4.81 0.48 -3.59
C LEU A 375 5.96 -0.05 -4.47
N GLY A 376 6.14 0.51 -5.66
CA GLY A 376 7.23 0.16 -6.56
C GLY A 376 7.16 -1.28 -7.06
N GLY A 377 5.96 -1.78 -7.38
CA GLY A 377 5.77 -3.15 -7.86
C GLY A 377 5.73 -4.19 -6.74
N ARG A 378 5.37 -3.80 -5.51
CA ARG A 378 5.40 -4.68 -4.34
C ARG A 378 4.06 -4.75 -3.61
N VAL A 379 3.83 -5.86 -2.91
CA VAL A 379 2.62 -6.15 -2.14
C VAL A 379 2.96 -6.26 -0.66
N GLN A 380 2.19 -5.54 0.16
CA GLN A 380 2.27 -5.53 1.62
C GLN A 380 0.96 -6.03 2.22
N TRP A 381 1.04 -6.74 3.35
CA TRP A 381 -0.14 -7.32 4.01
C TRP A 381 -1.09 -6.28 4.64
N GLU A 382 -0.62 -5.06 4.94
CA GLU A 382 -1.42 -4.00 5.58
C GLU A 382 -1.73 -2.80 4.66
N MET A 383 -1.41 -2.89 3.37
CA MET A 383 -1.52 -1.74 2.45
C MET A 383 -2.95 -1.18 2.33
N GLY A 384 -3.96 -2.06 2.36
CA GLY A 384 -5.35 -1.68 2.28
C GLY A 384 -5.84 -0.89 3.49
N PHE A 385 -5.29 -1.16 4.68
CA PHE A 385 -5.59 -0.39 5.88
C PHE A 385 -5.03 1.03 5.79
N LYS A 386 -3.80 1.19 5.29
CA LYS A 386 -3.20 2.51 5.05
C LYS A 386 -4.03 3.31 4.03
N LEU A 387 -4.46 2.67 2.95
CA LEU A 387 -5.31 3.28 1.93
C LEU A 387 -6.72 3.60 2.41
N LEU A 388 -7.28 2.81 3.33
CA LEU A 388 -8.66 2.94 3.78
C LEU A 388 -8.98 4.34 4.28
N LEU A 389 -8.08 4.91 5.08
CA LEU A 389 -8.26 6.25 5.62
C LEU A 389 -8.27 7.31 4.53
N LEU A 390 -7.39 7.19 3.53
CA LEU A 390 -7.36 8.11 2.38
C LEU A 390 -8.56 7.93 1.45
N MET A 391 -9.06 6.71 1.28
CA MET A 391 -10.31 6.48 0.56
C MET A 391 -11.49 7.16 1.26
N PHE A 392 -11.63 6.97 2.58
CA PHE A 392 -12.67 7.67 3.34
C PHE A 392 -12.50 9.18 3.26
N ALA A 393 -11.26 9.68 3.36
CA ALA A 393 -10.93 11.08 3.19
C ALA A 393 -11.49 11.62 1.86
N GLY A 394 -11.17 10.95 0.75
CA GLY A 394 -11.62 11.32 -0.58
C GLY A 394 -13.13 11.22 -0.75
N ILE A 395 -13.76 10.16 -0.24
CA ILE A 395 -15.21 9.96 -0.36
C ILE A 395 -15.98 10.99 0.47
N ILE A 396 -15.56 11.28 1.70
CA ILE A 396 -16.21 12.28 2.55
C ILE A 396 -16.02 13.68 1.96
N LEU A 397 -14.80 13.99 1.50
CA LEU A 397 -14.52 15.24 0.77
C LEU A 397 -15.40 15.36 -0.48
N GLY A 398 -15.58 14.27 -1.21
CA GLY A 398 -16.43 14.21 -2.39
C GLY A 398 -17.92 14.39 -2.10
N GLY A 399 -18.38 13.86 -0.97
CA GLY A 399 -19.78 13.70 -0.63
C GLY A 399 -20.13 12.21 -0.55
N LEU A 400 -20.39 11.73 0.67
CA LEU A 400 -20.70 10.33 0.96
C LEU A 400 -21.86 9.81 0.11
N GLY A 401 -21.68 8.65 -0.49
CA GLY A 401 -22.73 7.97 -1.27
C GLY A 401 -22.89 8.44 -2.70
N THR A 402 -22.11 9.43 -3.16
CA THR A 402 -22.10 9.88 -4.55
C THR A 402 -20.84 9.39 -5.27
N ALA A 403 -20.99 8.56 -6.30
CA ALA A 403 -19.84 8.01 -7.03
C ALA A 403 -18.98 9.09 -7.70
N TYR A 404 -19.62 10.14 -8.24
CA TYR A 404 -18.91 11.30 -8.81
C TYR A 404 -18.19 12.12 -7.75
N GLY A 405 -18.81 12.33 -6.60
CA GLY A 405 -18.18 12.96 -5.45
C GLY A 405 -16.93 12.19 -5.05
N ALA A 406 -17.05 10.88 -4.84
CA ALA A 406 -15.93 10.02 -4.48
C ALA A 406 -14.77 10.09 -5.49
N LEU A 407 -15.05 10.08 -6.79
CA LEU A 407 -14.02 10.22 -7.83
C LEU A 407 -13.26 11.54 -7.68
N VAL A 408 -13.97 12.66 -7.67
CA VAL A 408 -13.34 14.00 -7.59
C VAL A 408 -12.61 14.17 -6.26
N GLY A 409 -13.23 13.75 -5.16
CA GLY A 409 -12.67 13.87 -3.83
C GLY A 409 -11.41 13.02 -3.65
N CYS A 410 -11.36 11.78 -4.15
CA CYS A 410 -10.14 10.97 -4.12
C CYS A 410 -9.02 11.55 -4.99
N VAL A 411 -9.34 12.14 -6.15
CA VAL A 411 -8.34 12.83 -6.99
C VAL A 411 -7.77 14.06 -6.27
N VAL A 412 -8.63 14.88 -5.66
CA VAL A 412 -8.19 16.05 -4.88
C VAL A 412 -7.34 15.61 -3.68
N VAL A 413 -7.75 14.59 -2.94
CA VAL A 413 -6.95 14.05 -1.82
C VAL A 413 -5.60 13.53 -2.31
N GLY A 414 -5.55 12.80 -3.42
CA GLY A 414 -4.30 12.30 -3.97
C GLY A 414 -3.33 13.42 -4.38
N LEU A 415 -3.86 14.47 -5.03
CA LEU A 415 -3.09 15.67 -5.35
C LEU A 415 -2.56 16.36 -4.10
N LEU A 416 -3.39 16.53 -3.08
CA LEU A 416 -2.97 17.20 -1.84
C LEU A 416 -1.93 16.40 -1.06
N VAL A 417 -2.09 15.07 -0.99
CA VAL A 417 -1.10 14.18 -0.37
C VAL A 417 0.23 14.30 -1.09
N GLN A 418 0.23 14.24 -2.42
CA GLN A 418 1.47 14.29 -3.17
C GLN A 418 2.10 15.69 -3.15
N LEU A 419 1.32 16.77 -3.25
CA LEU A 419 1.83 18.14 -3.13
C LEU A 419 2.39 18.43 -1.73
N SER A 420 1.86 17.77 -0.68
CA SER A 420 2.38 17.93 0.67
C SER A 420 3.83 17.46 0.81
N THR A 421 4.32 16.57 -0.06
CA THR A 421 5.70 16.08 -0.02
C THR A 421 6.74 17.12 -0.46
N LEU A 422 6.29 18.26 -1.01
CA LEU A 422 7.17 19.39 -1.30
C LEU A 422 7.61 20.13 -0.03
N VAL A 423 6.86 19.98 1.06
CA VAL A 423 7.09 20.69 2.33
C VAL A 423 7.36 19.70 3.47
N ILE A 424 6.73 18.53 3.42
CA ILE A 424 6.80 17.48 4.43
C ILE A 424 7.66 16.33 3.89
N ASN A 425 8.43 15.67 4.76
CA ASN A 425 9.17 14.47 4.39
C ASN A 425 8.22 13.43 3.72
N PRO A 426 8.56 12.87 2.55
CA PRO A 426 7.75 11.86 1.86
C PRO A 426 7.32 10.67 2.72
N ASP A 427 8.11 10.27 3.72
CA ASP A 427 7.76 9.20 4.65
C ASP A 427 6.55 9.54 5.53
N LEU A 428 6.32 10.84 5.74
CA LEU A 428 5.20 11.38 6.52
C LEU A 428 4.03 11.84 5.64
N LYS A 429 4.04 11.54 4.33
CA LYS A 429 3.01 12.04 3.40
C LYS A 429 1.58 11.62 3.77
N TYR A 430 1.40 10.44 4.38
CA TYR A 430 0.09 9.99 4.83
C TYR A 430 -0.44 10.81 6.02
N ILE A 431 0.44 11.33 6.88
CA ILE A 431 0.07 12.27 7.95
C ILE A 431 -0.34 13.61 7.35
N GLY A 432 0.42 14.10 6.37
CA GLY A 432 0.09 15.32 5.61
C GLY A 432 -1.30 15.23 4.98
N GLY A 433 -1.60 14.12 4.30
CA GLY A 433 -2.92 13.84 3.74
C GLY A 433 -4.06 13.86 4.77
N LEU A 434 -3.82 13.29 5.95
CA LEU A 434 -4.81 13.26 7.03
C LEU A 434 -5.03 14.64 7.65
N LEU A 435 -3.98 15.43 7.86
CA LEU A 435 -4.10 16.81 8.35
C LEU A 435 -4.88 17.67 7.37
N VAL A 436 -4.58 17.56 6.08
CA VAL A 436 -5.32 18.27 5.03
C VAL A 436 -6.79 17.86 5.03
N LEU A 437 -7.09 16.56 5.22
CA LEU A 437 -8.46 16.11 5.41
C LEU A 437 -9.13 16.79 6.62
N ILE A 438 -8.48 16.79 7.79
CA ILE A 438 -9.03 17.43 9.00
C ILE A 438 -9.37 18.89 8.70
N VAL A 439 -8.44 19.63 8.09
CA VAL A 439 -8.64 21.03 7.70
C VAL A 439 -9.85 21.17 6.78
N ILE A 440 -9.98 20.32 5.76
CA ILE A 440 -11.10 20.44 4.83
C ILE A 440 -12.43 20.04 5.49
N LEU A 441 -12.48 19.03 6.35
CA LEU A 441 -13.70 18.65 7.05
C LEU A 441 -14.16 19.73 8.03
N VAL A 442 -13.23 20.44 8.68
CA VAL A 442 -13.55 21.60 9.52
C VAL A 442 -14.15 22.73 8.69
N ILE A 443 -13.63 22.98 7.49
CA ILE A 443 -14.07 24.08 6.62
C ILE A 443 -15.36 23.72 5.84
N ARG A 444 -15.52 22.45 5.43
CA ARG A 444 -16.59 21.98 4.53
C ARG A 444 -17.01 20.53 4.87
N PRO A 445 -17.75 20.32 5.97
CA PRO A 445 -18.15 18.98 6.42
C PRO A 445 -19.14 18.26 5.49
N GLN A 446 -19.79 18.98 4.57
CA GLN A 446 -20.74 18.41 3.60
C GLN A 446 -20.09 17.93 2.29
N GLY A 447 -18.77 18.07 2.16
CA GLY A 447 -18.05 17.74 0.93
C GLY A 447 -18.25 18.77 -0.20
N ILE A 448 -17.63 18.49 -1.35
CA ILE A 448 -17.59 19.36 -2.54
C ILE A 448 -18.88 19.21 -3.34
N LEU A 449 -19.41 17.98 -3.47
CA LEU A 449 -20.57 17.64 -4.29
C LEU A 449 -21.75 17.05 -3.47
N GLY A 450 -21.72 17.18 -2.14
CA GLY A 450 -22.82 16.72 -1.28
C GLY A 450 -24.12 17.45 -1.56
N SER A 451 -25.22 16.69 -1.70
CA SER A 451 -26.55 17.28 -1.87
C SER A 451 -26.97 17.98 -0.59
N ARG A 452 -27.50 19.21 -0.73
CA ARG A 452 -28.19 19.89 0.38
C ARG A 452 -29.45 19.10 0.71
N THR A 453 -29.43 18.32 1.78
CA THR A 453 -30.66 17.84 2.38
C THR A 453 -31.43 19.07 2.86
N ARG A 454 -32.54 19.40 2.18
CA ARG A 454 -33.50 20.36 2.70
C ARG A 454 -34.12 19.68 3.92
N ILE A 455 -33.65 20.06 5.10
CA ILE A 455 -34.34 19.75 6.35
C ILE A 455 -35.60 20.63 6.30
N GLY A 456 -36.72 20.02 5.94
CA GLY A 456 -38.03 20.66 5.81
C GLY A 456 -39.08 19.73 6.36
#